data_AF-A0A239BKU8-F1
#
_entry.id   AF-A0A239BKU8-F1
#
_cell.length_a   1.000
_cell.length_b   1.000
_cell.length_c   1.000
_cell.angle_alpha   90.00
_cell.angle_beta   90.00
_cell.angle_gamma   90.00
#
_symmetry.space_group_name_H-M   'P 1'
#
loop_
_entity.id
_entity.type
_entity.pdbx_description
1 polymer ?
#
loop_
_entity_poly.entity_id
_entity_poly.type
_entity_poly.pdbx_seq_one_letter_code
_entity_poly.pdbx_strand_id
1 'polypeptide(L)'
;MSEDKYFNFPIIMLKGFLLKPKVVLNNILDYAIYANFDKNIEYYQDDEEGINSSMEYFSVSGDAGIICQNGLEQYEAYRYAKVKVGIRSGMFWDYFKNSKTEFQLVCLLAHIAIRSILQNKSYCKIDNAFLFSRMAGFEKSLKGWDIEKIPDSLRKYMIPYRVRKIKSELVNDWKLKTYSRYTRGFYVSYKMSLEDLIYQAEKRRKSTKEKQQKKAQNDALKKVMKRIENDNKNDNL
;
A
#
# COMPACT_ATOMS: atom_id res chain seq x y z
N MET A 1 18.15 16.35 -10.22
CA MET A 1 17.74 15.26 -9.29
C MET A 1 17.09 14.20 -10.16
N SER A 2 17.67 13.00 -10.29
CA SER A 2 17.01 11.95 -11.06
C SER A 2 15.67 11.62 -10.38
N GLU A 3 14.61 11.55 -11.17
CA GLU A 3 13.31 11.08 -10.72
C GLU A 3 13.47 9.70 -10.05
N ASP A 4 12.89 9.51 -8.86
CA ASP A 4 12.98 8.24 -8.13
C ASP A 4 12.31 7.14 -8.97
N LYS A 5 13.11 6.23 -9.54
CA LYS A 5 12.62 5.09 -10.34
C LYS A 5 11.98 4.04 -9.42
N TYR A 6 10.90 3.41 -9.88
CA TYR A 6 10.19 2.35 -9.15
C TYR A 6 10.11 1.08 -9.99
N PHE A 7 10.46 -0.05 -9.38
CA PHE A 7 10.15 -1.37 -9.91
C PHE A 7 8.70 -1.69 -9.55
N ASN A 8 7.79 -1.58 -10.53
CA ASN A 8 6.37 -1.81 -10.35
C ASN A 8 6.01 -3.26 -10.69
N PHE A 9 5.26 -3.92 -9.80
CA PHE A 9 4.91 -5.32 -9.94
C PHE A 9 3.59 -5.67 -9.23
N PRO A 10 2.93 -6.77 -9.62
CA PRO A 10 1.79 -7.35 -8.92
C PRO A 10 2.11 -7.84 -7.51
N ILE A 11 1.29 -7.48 -6.52
CA ILE A 11 1.51 -7.86 -5.11
C ILE A 11 1.64 -9.38 -4.90
N ILE A 12 1.02 -10.16 -5.78
CA ILE A 12 1.04 -11.63 -5.75
C ILE A 12 2.43 -12.23 -5.93
N MET A 13 3.37 -11.50 -6.54
CA MET A 13 4.76 -11.92 -6.68
C MET A 13 5.50 -12.03 -5.33
N LEU A 14 4.97 -11.45 -4.25
CA LEU A 14 5.55 -11.58 -2.90
C LEU A 14 5.37 -12.97 -2.28
N LYS A 15 4.59 -13.87 -2.91
CA LYS A 15 4.42 -15.24 -2.42
C LYS A 15 5.79 -15.93 -2.30
N GLY A 16 6.07 -16.47 -1.11
CA GLY A 16 7.34 -17.15 -0.82
C GLY A 16 8.54 -16.22 -0.57
N PHE A 17 8.35 -14.90 -0.49
CA PHE A 17 9.44 -13.93 -0.31
C PHE A 17 10.37 -14.23 0.87
N LEU A 18 9.83 -14.59 2.04
CA LEU A 18 10.65 -14.89 3.22
C LEU A 18 11.47 -16.18 3.09
N LEU A 19 11.16 -17.05 2.13
CA LEU A 19 11.90 -18.29 1.87
C LEU A 19 13.01 -18.07 0.84
N LYS A 20 12.73 -17.31 -0.23
CA LYS A 20 13.66 -17.07 -1.34
C LYS A 20 13.65 -15.59 -1.75
N PRO A 21 14.12 -14.67 -0.88
CA PRO A 21 13.98 -13.23 -1.12
C PRO A 21 14.70 -12.77 -2.39
N LYS A 22 15.90 -13.28 -2.68
CA LYS A 22 16.67 -12.90 -3.87
C LYS A 22 15.99 -13.35 -5.16
N VAL A 23 15.45 -14.58 -5.18
CA VAL A 23 14.69 -15.09 -6.34
C VAL A 23 13.45 -14.23 -6.60
N VAL A 24 12.69 -13.93 -5.55
CA VAL A 24 11.49 -13.10 -5.69
C VAL A 24 11.83 -11.68 -6.14
N LEU A 25 12.90 -11.07 -5.61
CA LEU A 25 13.36 -9.76 -6.06
C LEU A 25 13.85 -9.79 -7.52
N ASN A 26 14.55 -10.84 -7.94
CA ASN A 26 14.99 -11.00 -9.33
C ASN A 26 13.78 -11.09 -10.27
N ASN A 27 12.78 -11.91 -9.93
CA ASN A 27 11.55 -12.02 -10.72
C ASN A 27 10.81 -10.68 -10.80
N ILE A 28 10.77 -9.90 -9.72
CA ILE A 28 10.20 -8.54 -9.72
C ILE A 28 10.97 -7.61 -10.65
N LEU A 29 12.30 -7.69 -10.68
CA LEU A 29 13.15 -6.90 -11.56
C LEU A 29 12.87 -7.21 -13.02
N ASP A 30 12.90 -8.50 -13.38
CA ASP A 30 12.71 -8.97 -14.74
C ASP A 30 11.28 -8.64 -15.22
N TYR A 31 10.26 -8.85 -14.37
CA TYR A 31 8.90 -8.39 -14.64
C TYR A 31 8.83 -6.89 -14.89
N ALA A 32 9.52 -6.07 -14.08
CA ALA A 32 9.45 -4.61 -14.19
C ALA A 32 10.14 -4.09 -15.46
N ILE A 33 11.24 -4.73 -15.87
CA ILE A 33 11.93 -4.45 -17.13
C ILE A 33 11.02 -4.81 -18.30
N TYR A 34 10.50 -6.05 -18.33
CA TYR A 34 9.61 -6.48 -19.40
C TYR A 34 8.33 -5.64 -19.48
N ALA A 35 7.69 -5.32 -18.35
CA ALA A 35 6.51 -4.46 -18.31
C ALA A 35 6.80 -3.02 -18.77
N ASN A 36 8.03 -2.54 -18.63
CA ASN A 36 8.45 -1.25 -19.17
C ASN A 36 8.65 -1.33 -20.69
N PHE A 37 9.26 -2.41 -21.18
CA PHE A 37 9.37 -2.71 -22.60
C PHE A 37 7.99 -2.82 -23.26
N ASP A 38 7.10 -3.70 -22.77
CA ASP A 38 5.75 -3.94 -23.32
C ASP A 38 4.92 -2.66 -23.42
N LYS A 39 5.04 -1.77 -22.43
CA LYS A 39 4.36 -0.46 -22.43
C LYS A 39 4.84 0.48 -23.54
N ASN A 40 6.09 0.32 -23.99
CA ASN A 40 6.76 1.20 -24.95
C ASN A 40 7.10 0.47 -26.26
N ILE A 41 6.52 -0.71 -26.50
CA ILE A 41 6.89 -1.60 -27.60
C ILE A 41 6.82 -0.92 -28.98
N GLU A 42 5.88 0.00 -29.16
CA GLU A 42 5.68 0.77 -30.40
C GLU A 42 6.85 1.71 -30.76
N TYR A 43 7.77 1.96 -29.81
CA TYR A 43 8.92 2.85 -30.01
C TYR A 43 10.21 2.12 -30.40
N TYR A 44 10.20 0.79 -30.46
CA TYR A 44 11.40 -0.01 -30.71
C TYR A 44 11.31 -0.74 -32.06
N GLN A 45 12.47 -0.93 -32.71
CA GLN A 45 12.56 -1.67 -33.97
C GLN A 45 12.39 -3.18 -33.75
N ASP A 46 12.89 -3.68 -32.61
CA ASP A 46 12.78 -5.07 -32.18
C ASP A 46 12.79 -5.20 -30.65
N ASP A 47 12.53 -6.43 -30.18
CA ASP A 47 12.48 -6.76 -28.75
C ASP A 47 13.83 -6.55 -28.05
N GLU A 48 14.95 -6.77 -28.74
CA GLU A 48 16.30 -6.63 -28.16
C GLU A 48 16.62 -5.16 -27.86
N GLU A 49 16.33 -4.25 -28.79
CA GLU A 49 16.45 -2.80 -28.58
C GLU A 49 15.57 -2.34 -27.41
N GLY A 50 14.32 -2.83 -27.35
CA GLY A 50 13.36 -2.43 -26.34
C GLY A 50 13.70 -2.90 -24.93
N ILE A 51 14.19 -4.14 -24.81
CA ILE A 51 14.65 -4.70 -23.53
C ILE A 51 15.94 -4.00 -23.08
N ASN A 52 16.91 -3.80 -23.97
CA ASN A 52 18.14 -3.07 -23.66
C ASN A 52 17.85 -1.64 -23.18
N SER A 53 16.94 -0.93 -23.86
CA SER A 53 16.48 0.40 -23.45
C SER A 53 15.81 0.39 -22.07
N SER A 54 15.00 -0.64 -21.77
CA SER A 54 14.35 -0.80 -20.47
C SER A 54 15.36 -1.13 -19.36
N MET A 55 16.37 -1.94 -19.67
CA MET A 55 17.49 -2.24 -18.76
C MET A 55 18.30 -0.99 -18.44
N GLU A 56 18.62 -0.16 -19.45
CA GLU A 56 19.28 1.13 -19.25
C GLU A 56 18.41 2.06 -18.40
N TYR A 57 17.10 2.14 -18.69
CA TYR A 57 16.14 2.89 -17.89
C TYR A 57 16.19 2.46 -16.42
N PHE A 58 16.34 1.19 -16.09
CA PHE A 58 16.46 0.74 -14.71
C PHE A 58 17.89 0.67 -14.16
N SER A 59 18.88 1.00 -14.99
CA SER A 59 20.32 0.88 -14.67
C SER A 59 20.71 -0.54 -14.26
N VAL A 60 20.23 -1.51 -15.03
CA VAL A 60 20.47 -2.96 -14.87
C VAL A 60 21.40 -3.41 -15.97
N SER A 61 22.40 -4.22 -15.62
CA SER A 61 23.22 -4.96 -16.57
C SER A 61 22.94 -6.45 -16.44
N GLY A 62 23.12 -7.19 -17.53
CA GLY A 62 22.86 -8.62 -17.59
C GLY A 62 22.66 -9.11 -19.01
N ASP A 63 22.29 -10.37 -19.14
CA ASP A 63 21.90 -10.97 -20.41
C ASP A 63 20.45 -10.56 -20.74
N ALA A 64 20.28 -9.76 -21.80
CA ALA A 64 18.98 -9.24 -22.20
C ALA A 64 18.01 -10.35 -22.60
N GLY A 65 18.49 -11.45 -23.20
CA GLY A 65 17.67 -12.58 -23.59
C GLY A 65 17.09 -13.32 -22.38
N ILE A 66 17.92 -13.59 -21.38
CA ILE A 66 17.49 -14.24 -20.12
C ILE A 66 16.49 -13.35 -19.36
N ILE A 67 16.77 -12.05 -19.26
CA ILE A 67 15.88 -11.09 -18.60
C ILE A 67 14.55 -10.98 -19.33
N CYS A 68 14.58 -10.90 -20.67
CA CYS A 68 13.38 -10.88 -21.49
C CYS A 68 12.54 -12.14 -21.30
N GLN A 69 13.16 -13.31 -21.38
CA GLN A 69 12.47 -14.59 -21.22
C GLN A 69 11.81 -14.72 -19.85
N ASN A 70 12.56 -14.54 -18.75
CA ASN A 70 11.98 -14.63 -17.41
C ASN A 70 10.95 -13.52 -17.18
N GLY A 71 11.23 -12.31 -17.66
CA GLY A 71 10.33 -11.16 -17.56
C GLY A 71 8.98 -11.42 -18.24
N LEU A 72 8.98 -11.97 -19.46
CA LEU A 72 7.79 -12.40 -20.19
C LEU A 72 7.02 -13.47 -19.43
N GLU A 73 7.70 -14.50 -18.92
CA GLU A 73 7.07 -15.56 -18.13
C GLU A 73 6.36 -15.00 -16.90
N GLN A 74 7.01 -14.10 -16.15
CA GLN A 74 6.37 -13.43 -15.01
C GLN A 74 5.24 -12.52 -15.46
N TYR A 75 5.41 -11.78 -16.56
CA TYR A 75 4.43 -10.83 -17.06
C TYR A 75 3.12 -11.53 -17.44
N GLU A 76 3.20 -12.59 -18.24
CA GLU A 76 2.03 -13.38 -18.65
C GLU A 76 1.38 -14.08 -17.45
N ALA A 77 2.17 -14.65 -16.52
CA ALA A 77 1.64 -15.31 -15.33
C ALA A 77 0.80 -14.36 -14.44
N TYR A 78 1.09 -13.05 -14.46
CA TYR A 78 0.45 -12.06 -13.61
C TYR A 78 -0.25 -10.93 -14.35
N ARG A 79 -0.49 -11.05 -15.67
CA ARG A 79 -1.10 -10.00 -16.51
C ARG A 79 -2.47 -9.52 -16.01
N TYR A 80 -3.25 -10.42 -15.39
CA TYR A 80 -4.58 -10.12 -14.85
C TYR A 80 -4.59 -9.70 -13.38
N ALA A 81 -3.42 -9.58 -12.75
CA ALA A 81 -3.33 -9.13 -11.37
C ALA A 81 -3.77 -7.67 -11.23
N LYS A 82 -4.67 -7.42 -10.29
CA LYS A 82 -5.36 -6.14 -10.12
C LYS A 82 -4.63 -5.21 -9.18
N VAL A 83 -3.82 -5.75 -8.29
CA VAL A 83 -3.12 -4.94 -7.27
C VAL A 83 -1.64 -4.90 -7.56
N LYS A 84 -1.20 -3.75 -8.07
CA LYS A 84 0.20 -3.44 -8.32
C LYS A 84 0.77 -2.55 -7.22
N VAL A 85 2.08 -2.59 -7.05
CA VAL A 85 2.84 -1.77 -6.11
C VAL A 85 4.25 -1.55 -6.66
N GLY A 86 4.92 -0.50 -6.22
CA GLY A 86 6.30 -0.21 -6.61
C GLY A 86 7.26 -0.23 -5.41
N ILE A 87 8.47 -0.77 -5.62
CA ILE A 87 9.62 -0.58 -4.72
C ILE A 87 10.55 0.46 -5.35
N ARG A 88 10.96 1.48 -4.58
CA ARG A 88 11.93 2.48 -5.05
C ARG A 88 13.26 1.80 -5.37
N SER A 89 13.89 2.15 -6.48
CA SER A 89 15.12 1.50 -6.97
C SER A 89 16.22 1.39 -5.92
N GLY A 90 16.53 2.47 -5.20
CA GLY A 90 17.53 2.44 -4.13
C GLY A 90 17.20 1.47 -2.99
N MET A 91 15.91 1.35 -2.63
CA MET A 91 15.47 0.38 -1.62
C MET A 91 15.53 -1.05 -2.15
N PHE A 92 15.16 -1.27 -3.40
CA PHE A 92 15.28 -2.57 -4.06
C PHE A 92 16.74 -3.04 -4.04
N TRP A 93 17.67 -2.20 -4.50
CA TRP A 93 19.09 -2.57 -4.58
C TRP A 93 19.73 -2.78 -3.21
N ASP A 94 19.33 -2.02 -2.19
CA ASP A 94 19.78 -2.25 -0.81
C ASP A 94 19.38 -3.66 -0.33
N TYR A 95 18.14 -4.08 -0.57
CA TYR A 95 17.67 -5.42 -0.19
C TYR A 95 18.18 -6.53 -1.11
N PHE A 96 18.50 -6.20 -2.37
CA PHE A 96 19.02 -7.14 -3.35
C PHE A 96 20.52 -7.40 -3.19
N LYS A 97 21.33 -6.40 -2.85
CA LYS A 97 22.79 -6.54 -2.76
C LYS A 97 23.27 -6.84 -1.35
N ASN A 98 22.64 -6.27 -0.33
CA ASN A 98 23.08 -6.43 1.05
C ASN A 98 22.42 -7.64 1.73
N SER A 99 23.09 -8.19 2.74
CA SER A 99 22.48 -9.15 3.66
C SER A 99 21.45 -8.44 4.52
N LYS A 100 20.29 -9.07 4.72
CA LYS A 100 19.19 -8.55 5.52
C LYS A 100 18.73 -9.61 6.49
N THR A 101 18.49 -9.19 7.73
CA THR A 101 17.85 -10.05 8.72
C THR A 101 16.42 -10.38 8.29
N GLU A 102 15.90 -11.51 8.75
CA GLU A 102 14.51 -11.89 8.49
C GLU A 102 13.53 -10.78 8.93
N PHE A 103 13.80 -10.11 10.05
CA PHE A 103 12.95 -9.00 10.51
C PHE A 103 12.96 -7.81 9.54
N GLN A 104 14.12 -7.45 8.97
CA GLN A 104 14.18 -6.41 7.94
C GLN A 104 13.38 -6.81 6.70
N LEU A 105 13.46 -8.07 6.26
CA LEU A 105 12.65 -8.59 5.15
C LEU A 105 11.14 -8.48 5.45
N VAL A 106 10.73 -8.77 6.68
CA VAL A 106 9.34 -8.60 7.14
C VAL A 106 8.92 -7.13 7.14
N CYS A 107 9.80 -6.21 7.57
CA CYS A 107 9.53 -4.78 7.50
C CYS A 107 9.37 -4.30 6.05
N LEU A 108 10.20 -4.76 5.12
CA LEU A 108 10.03 -4.49 3.69
C LEU A 108 8.67 -5.01 3.19
N LEU A 109 8.29 -6.25 3.51
CA LEU A 109 6.98 -6.79 3.14
C LEU A 109 5.83 -5.94 3.70
N ALA A 110 5.92 -5.51 4.95
CA ALA A 110 4.90 -4.68 5.57
C ALA A 110 4.83 -3.29 4.92
N HIS A 111 5.96 -2.70 4.56
CA HIS A 111 6.03 -1.44 3.81
C HIS A 111 5.33 -1.57 2.45
N ILE A 112 5.72 -2.57 1.65
CA ILE A 112 5.14 -2.84 0.33
C ILE A 112 3.64 -3.13 0.46
N ALA A 113 3.24 -3.93 1.44
CA ALA A 113 1.84 -4.23 1.72
C ALA A 113 1.04 -2.96 1.99
N ILE A 114 1.49 -2.08 2.87
CA ILE A 114 0.79 -0.82 3.19
C ILE A 114 0.72 0.10 1.97
N ARG A 115 1.82 0.21 1.21
CA ARG A 115 1.85 0.96 -0.07
C ARG A 115 0.80 0.43 -1.05
N SER A 116 0.68 -0.89 -1.18
CA SER A 116 -0.31 -1.54 -2.06
C SER A 116 -1.76 -1.35 -1.61
N ILE A 117 -2.01 -1.09 -0.31
CA ILE A 117 -3.35 -0.78 0.19
C ILE A 117 -3.68 0.70 0.00
N LEU A 118 -2.71 1.58 0.27
CA LEU A 118 -2.86 3.02 0.13
C LEU A 118 -3.07 3.43 -1.33
N GLN A 119 -2.27 2.88 -2.25
CA GLN A 119 -2.27 3.31 -3.65
C GLN A 119 -2.19 4.85 -3.72
N ASN A 120 -3.15 5.50 -4.37
CA ASN A 120 -3.21 6.96 -4.50
C ASN A 120 -3.80 7.67 -3.27
N LYS A 121 -4.44 6.93 -2.34
CA LYS A 121 -5.11 7.51 -1.16
C LYS A 121 -4.10 8.23 -0.26
N SER A 122 -4.51 9.38 0.29
CA SER A 122 -3.71 10.10 1.30
C SER A 122 -3.61 9.33 2.61
N TYR A 123 -4.67 8.62 2.99
CA TYR A 123 -4.71 7.72 4.13
C TYR A 123 -5.78 6.64 3.94
N CYS A 124 -5.70 5.58 4.74
CA CYS A 124 -6.80 4.64 4.88
C CYS A 124 -6.77 3.97 6.25
N LYS A 125 -7.92 3.40 6.66
CA LYS A 125 -8.02 2.52 7.82
C LYS A 125 -7.86 1.09 7.34
N ILE A 126 -6.96 0.34 7.98
CA ILE A 126 -6.71 -1.08 7.70
C ILE A 126 -6.77 -1.87 9.01
N ASP A 127 -6.82 -3.18 8.92
CA ASP A 127 -6.60 -4.07 10.04
C ASP A 127 -5.38 -4.95 9.80
N ASN A 128 -4.99 -5.71 10.82
CA ASN A 128 -3.85 -6.61 10.68
C ASN A 128 -4.16 -7.73 9.67
N ALA A 129 -5.43 -8.12 9.47
CA ALA A 129 -5.80 -9.20 8.56
C ALA A 129 -5.42 -8.79 7.13
N PHE A 130 -5.81 -7.58 6.77
CA PHE A 130 -5.52 -7.01 5.47
C PHE A 130 -4.03 -6.75 5.29
N LEU A 131 -3.34 -6.25 6.32
CA LEU A 131 -1.89 -6.08 6.29
C LEU A 131 -1.17 -7.41 5.97
N PHE A 132 -1.44 -8.46 6.74
CA PHE A 132 -0.77 -9.75 6.57
C PHE A 132 -1.19 -10.47 5.29
N SER A 133 -2.45 -10.30 4.84
CA SER A 133 -2.90 -10.80 3.53
C SER A 133 -2.04 -10.22 2.41
N ARG A 134 -1.77 -8.90 2.45
CA ARG A 134 -0.92 -8.23 1.47
C ARG A 134 0.54 -8.62 1.55
N MET A 135 1.07 -8.78 2.76
CA MET A 135 2.44 -9.26 2.97
C MET A 135 2.64 -10.68 2.41
N ALA A 136 1.60 -11.50 2.44
CA ALA A 136 1.58 -12.84 1.85
C ALA A 136 1.29 -12.86 0.33
N GLY A 137 1.11 -11.69 -0.30
CA GLY A 137 0.82 -11.57 -1.73
C GLY A 137 -0.65 -11.75 -2.11
N PHE A 138 -1.59 -11.79 -1.17
CA PHE A 138 -3.01 -11.87 -1.51
C PHE A 138 -3.58 -10.52 -1.98
N GLU A 139 -4.43 -10.57 -3.01
CA GLU A 139 -5.06 -9.37 -3.55
C GLU A 139 -6.21 -8.82 -2.68
N LYS A 140 -6.83 -9.70 -1.91
CA LYS A 140 -7.96 -9.39 -1.04
C LYS A 140 -7.57 -9.71 0.40
N SER A 141 -8.22 -9.02 1.33
CA SER A 141 -8.11 -9.40 2.74
C SER A 141 -8.70 -10.80 2.93
N LEU A 142 -7.97 -11.68 3.62
CA LEU A 142 -8.49 -12.97 4.03
C LEU A 142 -9.64 -12.75 5.02
N LYS A 143 -10.84 -13.16 4.62
CA LYS A 143 -12.02 -13.12 5.49
C LYS A 143 -11.81 -14.07 6.67
N GLY A 144 -12.30 -13.68 7.84
CA GLY A 144 -12.27 -14.54 9.03
C GLY A 144 -10.89 -14.79 9.64
N TRP A 145 -9.85 -14.08 9.18
CA TRP A 145 -8.48 -14.31 9.66
C TRP A 145 -8.06 -15.78 9.44
N ASP A 146 -8.23 -16.26 8.21
CA ASP A 146 -7.82 -17.59 7.77
C ASP A 146 -6.28 -17.72 7.81
N ILE A 147 -5.77 -18.02 9.00
CA ILE A 147 -4.34 -18.07 9.35
C ILE A 147 -3.61 -19.17 8.58
N GLU A 148 -4.32 -20.23 8.22
CA GLU A 148 -3.74 -21.40 7.55
C GLU A 148 -3.24 -21.04 6.15
N LYS A 149 -3.92 -20.10 5.47
CA LYS A 149 -3.47 -19.56 4.18
C LYS A 149 -2.25 -18.65 4.27
N ILE A 150 -1.92 -18.12 5.45
CA ILE A 150 -0.72 -17.32 5.64
C ILE A 150 0.48 -18.27 5.84
N PRO A 151 1.58 -18.13 5.08
CA PRO A 151 2.75 -18.99 5.25
C PRO A 151 3.33 -18.94 6.66
N ASP A 152 3.82 -20.07 7.17
CA ASP A 152 4.38 -20.22 8.53
C ASP A 152 5.49 -19.20 8.84
N SER A 153 6.35 -18.93 7.86
CA SER A 153 7.43 -17.93 7.93
C SER A 153 6.92 -16.54 8.28
N LEU A 154 5.71 -16.19 7.86
CA LEU A 154 5.05 -14.93 8.17
C LEU A 154 4.13 -15.03 9.38
N ARG A 155 3.48 -16.18 9.58
CA ARG A 155 2.50 -16.43 10.66
C ARG A 155 3.09 -16.15 12.04
N LYS A 156 4.36 -16.50 12.27
CA LYS A 156 5.07 -16.23 13.53
C LYS A 156 5.14 -14.75 13.90
N TYR A 157 4.94 -13.83 12.96
CA TYR A 157 4.92 -12.38 13.18
C TYR A 157 3.53 -11.80 13.48
N MET A 158 2.47 -12.61 13.39
CA MET A 158 1.09 -12.17 13.60
C MET A 158 0.74 -11.97 15.08
N ILE A 159 1.61 -12.37 16.02
CA ILE A 159 1.40 -12.15 17.45
C ILE A 159 1.48 -10.65 17.80
N PRO A 160 0.65 -10.16 18.76
CA PRO A 160 0.48 -8.72 19.00
C PRO A 160 1.79 -7.94 19.24
N TYR A 161 2.72 -8.52 20.01
CA TYR A 161 4.01 -7.89 20.29
C TYR A 161 4.84 -7.67 19.02
N ARG A 162 4.93 -8.68 18.14
CA ARG A 162 5.69 -8.57 16.89
C ARG A 162 5.03 -7.62 15.90
N VAL A 163 3.69 -7.63 15.83
CA VAL A 163 2.94 -6.64 15.03
C VAL A 163 3.23 -5.22 15.50
N ARG A 164 3.27 -4.97 16.81
CA ARG A 164 3.68 -3.66 17.35
C ARG A 164 5.10 -3.32 16.94
N LYS A 165 6.04 -4.26 17.08
CA LYS A 165 7.45 -4.06 16.70
C LYS A 165 7.60 -3.68 15.22
N ILE A 166 6.93 -4.39 14.31
CA ILE A 166 6.93 -4.07 12.87
C ILE A 166 6.41 -2.64 12.64
N LYS A 167 5.28 -2.27 13.27
CA LYS A 167 4.71 -0.92 13.10
C LYS A 167 5.63 0.16 13.65
N SER A 168 6.26 -0.07 14.80
CA SER A 168 7.25 0.84 15.38
C SER A 168 8.42 1.06 14.45
N GLU A 169 8.98 0.00 13.87
CA GLU A 169 10.05 0.10 12.87
C GLU A 169 9.62 0.94 11.66
N LEU A 170 8.43 0.67 11.11
CA LEU A 170 7.92 1.42 9.97
C LEU A 170 7.69 2.90 10.28
N VAL A 171 7.29 3.23 11.51
CA VAL A 171 7.14 4.62 11.94
C VAL A 171 8.50 5.31 12.03
N ASN A 172 9.46 4.66 12.66
CA ASN A 172 10.78 5.23 12.94
C ASN A 172 11.61 5.38 11.65
N ASP A 173 11.70 4.32 10.85
CA ASP A 173 12.70 4.23 9.79
C ASP A 173 12.11 4.37 8.38
N TRP A 174 10.78 4.21 8.25
CA TRP A 174 10.10 4.21 6.94
C TRP A 174 9.13 5.37 6.77
N LYS A 175 9.15 6.33 7.70
CA LYS A 175 8.32 7.55 7.70
C LYS A 175 6.81 7.26 7.65
N LEU A 176 6.38 6.08 8.08
CA LEU A 176 4.96 5.72 8.17
C LEU A 176 4.32 6.48 9.34
N LYS A 177 3.12 7.02 9.13
CA LYS A 177 2.29 7.57 10.20
C LYS A 177 1.17 6.58 10.49
N THR A 178 0.94 6.30 11.77
CA THR A 178 -0.14 5.40 12.19
C THR A 178 -0.95 5.98 13.34
N TYR A 179 -2.24 5.65 13.40
CA TYR A 179 -3.13 6.03 14.51
C TYR A 179 -4.19 4.97 14.78
N SER A 180 -4.43 4.61 16.05
CA SER A 180 -5.31 3.47 16.40
C SER A 180 -6.10 3.62 17.71
N ARG A 181 -6.31 4.84 18.21
CA ARG A 181 -7.03 5.04 19.47
C ARG A 181 -8.50 4.59 19.36
N TYR A 182 -8.95 3.81 20.34
CA TYR A 182 -10.34 3.32 20.50
C TYR A 182 -10.99 2.80 19.20
N THR A 183 -10.22 2.06 18.40
CA THR A 183 -10.72 1.55 17.13
C THR A 183 -10.16 0.16 16.84
N ARG A 184 -10.99 -0.72 16.25
CA ARG A 184 -10.49 -1.96 15.65
C ARG A 184 -9.75 -1.61 14.37
N GLY A 185 -8.51 -2.08 14.23
CA GLY A 185 -7.62 -1.70 13.13
C GLY A 185 -6.86 -0.41 13.43
N PHE A 186 -6.27 0.17 12.40
CA PHE A 186 -5.40 1.34 12.51
C PHE A 186 -5.39 2.13 11.20
N TYR A 187 -5.29 3.44 11.32
CA TYR A 187 -5.12 4.35 10.20
C TYR A 187 -3.64 4.41 9.82
N VAL A 188 -3.36 4.52 8.53
CA VAL A 188 -2.01 4.59 7.96
C VAL A 188 -1.92 5.71 6.94
N SER A 189 -0.77 6.39 6.88
CA SER A 189 -0.43 7.35 5.83
C SER A 189 1.08 7.49 5.65
N TYR A 190 1.51 7.71 4.41
CA TYR A 190 2.86 8.20 4.09
C TYR A 190 2.88 9.69 3.73
N LYS A 191 1.72 10.27 3.36
CA LYS A 191 1.60 11.63 2.81
C LYS A 191 1.18 12.67 3.85
N MET A 192 0.34 12.29 4.81
CA MET A 192 -0.23 13.21 5.79
C MET A 192 0.72 13.44 6.98
N SER A 193 0.57 14.61 7.63
CA SER A 193 1.09 14.81 8.97
C SER A 193 0.38 13.88 9.97
N LEU A 194 1.00 13.65 11.12
CA LEU A 194 0.37 12.86 12.18
C LEU A 194 -0.91 13.54 12.69
N GLU A 195 -0.88 14.86 12.87
CA GLU A 195 -2.03 15.66 13.33
C GLU A 195 -3.21 15.56 12.38
N ASP A 196 -2.98 15.71 11.07
CA ASP A 196 -4.05 15.59 10.07
C ASP A 196 -4.64 14.18 10.05
N LEU A 197 -3.79 13.15 10.17
CA LEU A 197 -4.24 11.77 10.20
C LEU A 197 -5.15 11.52 11.42
N ILE A 198 -4.76 12.05 12.58
CA ILE A 198 -5.56 11.98 13.82
C ILE A 198 -6.88 12.72 13.63
N TYR A 199 -6.84 13.96 13.12
CA TYR A 199 -8.04 14.76 12.87
C TYR A 199 -9.03 14.02 11.97
N GLN A 200 -8.56 13.44 10.87
CA GLN A 200 -9.40 12.68 9.94
C GLN A 200 -9.98 11.41 10.58
N ALA A 201 -9.22 10.73 11.43
CA ALA A 201 -9.70 9.56 12.17
C ALA A 201 -10.77 9.93 13.20
N GLU A 202 -10.54 10.96 14.00
CA GLU A 202 -11.46 11.43 15.04
C GLU A 202 -12.75 12.01 14.47
N LYS A 203 -12.67 12.74 13.35
CA LYS A 203 -13.83 13.28 12.63
C LYS A 203 -14.79 12.19 12.18
N ARG A 204 -14.29 10.99 11.85
CA ARG A 204 -15.10 9.86 11.37
C ARG A 204 -15.80 9.09 12.49
N ARG A 205 -15.47 9.32 13.76
CA ARG A 205 -16.04 8.57 14.89
C ARG A 205 -17.55 8.79 15.00
N LYS A 206 -18.26 7.72 15.39
CA LYS A 206 -19.73 7.73 15.55
C LYS A 206 -20.18 8.82 16.52
N SER A 207 -19.54 8.92 17.69
CA SER A 207 -19.84 9.95 18.68
C SER A 207 -19.67 11.38 18.14
N THR A 208 -18.63 11.62 17.33
CA THR A 208 -18.42 12.91 16.65
C THR A 208 -19.53 13.19 15.64
N LYS A 209 -19.90 12.18 14.83
CA LYS A 209 -21.00 12.29 13.86
C LYS A 209 -22.35 12.55 14.54
N GLU A 210 -22.64 11.83 15.62
CA GLU A 210 -23.86 11.99 16.43
C GLU A 210 -23.94 13.40 17.03
N LYS A 211 -22.82 13.93 17.57
CA LYS A 211 -22.75 15.32 18.06
C LYS A 211 -22.98 16.34 16.94
N GLN A 212 -22.38 16.14 15.77
CA GLN A 212 -22.58 17.00 14.60
C GLN A 212 -24.04 16.97 14.11
N GLN A 213 -24.65 15.78 14.08
CA GLN A 213 -26.06 15.61 13.70
C GLN A 213 -27.01 16.33 14.67
N LYS A 214 -26.81 16.15 15.98
CA LYS A 214 -27.59 16.86 17.01
C LYS A 214 -27.46 18.38 16.89
N LYS A 215 -26.24 18.89 16.64
CA LYS A 215 -26.02 20.33 16.43
C LYS A 215 -26.76 20.84 15.19
N ALA A 216 -26.66 20.13 14.07
CA ALA A 216 -27.35 20.49 12.84
C ALA A 216 -28.88 20.49 13.00
N GLN A 217 -29.44 19.52 13.72
CA GLN A 217 -30.87 19.48 14.05
C GLN A 217 -31.29 20.70 14.89
N ASN A 218 -30.52 21.06 15.91
CA ASN A 218 -30.81 22.23 16.75
C ASN A 218 -30.70 23.55 15.97
N ASP A 219 -29.71 23.68 15.09
CA ASP A 219 -29.54 24.88 14.25
C ASP A 219 -30.68 25.00 13.23
N ALA A 220 -31.17 23.88 12.67
CA ALA A 220 -32.35 23.85 11.81
C ALA A 220 -33.62 24.22 12.58
N LEU A 221 -33.83 23.66 13.78
CA LEU A 221 -34.97 23.98 14.64
C LEU A 221 -35.02 25.48 14.95
N LYS A 222 -33.88 26.08 15.34
CA LYS A 222 -33.81 27.53 15.61
C LYS A 222 -34.21 28.38 14.41
N LYS A 223 -33.83 27.98 13.19
CA LYS A 223 -34.23 28.68 11.96
C LYS A 223 -35.73 28.57 11.69
N VAL A 224 -36.33 27.40 11.95
CA VAL A 224 -37.77 27.19 11.80
C VAL A 224 -38.55 28.01 12.83
N MET A 225 -38.15 28.00 14.09
CA MET A 225 -38.80 28.79 15.14
C MET A 225 -38.78 30.29 14.83
N LYS A 226 -37.65 30.82 14.33
CA LYS A 226 -37.57 32.22 13.86
C LYS A 226 -38.51 32.52 12.68
N ARG A 227 -38.73 31.57 11.77
CA ARG A 227 -39.71 31.74 10.69
C ARG A 227 -41.13 31.80 11.24
N ILE A 228 -41.49 30.85 12.11
CA ILE A 228 -42.81 30.83 12.77
C ILE A 228 -43.06 32.12 13.56
N GLU A 229 -42.06 32.62 14.29
CA GLU A 229 -42.16 33.91 15.00
C GLU A 229 -42.39 35.10 14.07
N ASN A 230 -41.77 35.10 12.89
CA ASN A 230 -41.95 36.15 11.90
C ASN A 230 -43.31 36.06 11.20
N ASP A 231 -43.77 34.84 10.88
CA ASP A 231 -45.08 34.60 10.27
C ASP A 231 -46.20 35.05 11.23
N ASN A 232 -46.11 34.67 12.51
CA ASN A 232 -47.06 35.09 13.55
C ASN A 232 -47.07 36.61 13.80
N LYS A 233 -45.97 37.32 13.52
CA LYS A 233 -45.94 38.79 13.62
C LYS A 233 -46.62 39.46 12.42
N ASN A 234 -46.58 38.83 11.25
CA ASN A 234 -47.24 39.35 10.05
C ASN A 234 -48.75 39.10 10.06
N ASP A 235 -49.23 38.02 10.70
CA ASP A 235 -50.66 37.71 10.82
C ASP A 235 -51.40 38.57 11.89
N ASN A 236 -50.67 39.35 12.69
CA ASN A 236 -51.23 40.25 13.72
C ASN A 236 -51.19 41.74 13.32
N LEU A 237 -50.97 42.04 12.04
CA LEU A 237 -51.02 43.37 11.41
C LEU A 237 -52.19 43.44 10.43
#